data_AF-A0A2U8QR48-F1
#
_entry.id   AF-A0A2U8QR48-F1
#
_cell.length_a   1.000
_cell.length_b   1.000
_cell.length_c   1.000
_cell.angle_alpha   90.00
_cell.angle_beta   90.00
_cell.angle_gamma   90.00
#
_symmetry.space_group_name_H-M   'P 1'
#
loop_
_entity.id
_entity.type
_entity.pdbx_description
1 polymer ?
#
loop_
_entity_poly.entity_id
_entity_poly.type
_entity_poly.pdbx_seq_one_letter_code
_entity_poly.pdbx_strand_id
1 'polypeptide(L)'
;MRKKHLNYFINLLLLTIIAKTYGQEKRVLPLENTPIEMYVFSNTPQPMSNISAHFIILPEDVSLENGSQTDLIKNEKIEFATDYSFYYYLKIPQNILHSHEVIRFLETIVKETFDRDFFNRNKVHLYLKNTNILFNCSDLDSLNTYFASIWVSKTNPVYNCHKDFIADIASTNLRAKKRNSTTSVSYETVTTNKAQEVQENNEFLNSLSKLSRKVQFSFAIGYNTINKNYQTEFDQETLIDFSELNTIWTINAGYMFSKKWGSLFNLNFLNKKESSDQEYKTTYNNIIISGNGSGAGMVKFGLGLRFIPYSHKRWSITTDLTYGLLTAKAGGGSGNITIYSGGTYSDIERVEKEEKTNYTDLTVSTNYKLGKVVFLYSSFNYSFSKFDNAIGSVKGFTGYTISLGLGFNF
;
A
#
# COMPACT_ATOMS: atom_id res chain seq x y z
N MET A 1 8.32 -36.21 14.74
CA MET A 1 7.59 -34.99 15.17
C MET A 1 7.29 -33.93 14.09
N ARG A 2 7.63 -34.13 12.79
CA ARG A 2 7.46 -33.07 11.75
C ARG A 2 6.17 -33.10 10.90
N LYS A 3 5.30 -34.12 11.02
CA LYS A 3 4.07 -34.23 10.19
C LYS A 3 2.81 -33.59 10.79
N LYS A 4 2.72 -33.37 12.11
CA LYS A 4 1.51 -32.80 12.75
C LYS A 4 1.36 -31.28 12.55
N HIS A 5 2.44 -30.53 12.38
CA HIS A 5 2.38 -29.08 12.16
C HIS A 5 2.01 -28.69 10.71
N LEU A 6 2.27 -29.55 9.73
CA LEU A 6 1.92 -29.31 8.33
C LEU A 6 0.40 -29.37 8.12
N ASN A 7 -0.31 -30.28 8.79
CA ASN A 7 -1.78 -30.36 8.74
C ASN A 7 -2.46 -29.19 9.47
N TYR A 8 -1.87 -28.67 10.54
CA TYR A 8 -2.35 -27.43 11.18
C TYR A 8 -2.12 -26.20 10.28
N PHE A 9 -0.99 -26.14 9.58
CA PHE A 9 -0.68 -25.04 8.66
C PHE A 9 -1.58 -25.06 7.42
N ILE A 10 -1.90 -26.24 6.88
CA ILE A 10 -2.82 -26.41 5.75
C ILE A 10 -4.27 -26.12 6.15
N ASN A 11 -4.73 -26.51 7.35
CA ASN A 11 -6.05 -26.15 7.85
C ASN A 11 -6.18 -24.64 8.15
N LEU A 12 -5.11 -23.99 8.61
CA LEU A 12 -5.07 -22.53 8.83
C LEU A 12 -5.00 -21.75 7.50
N LEU A 13 -4.32 -22.30 6.48
CA LEU A 13 -4.32 -21.76 5.11
C LEU A 13 -5.68 -21.93 4.42
N LEU A 14 -6.38 -23.05 4.65
CA LEU A 14 -7.72 -23.28 4.11
C LEU A 14 -8.76 -22.34 4.75
N LEU A 15 -8.68 -22.08 6.06
CA LEU A 15 -9.57 -21.12 6.75
C LEU A 15 -9.40 -19.66 6.29
N THR A 16 -8.25 -19.30 5.72
CA THR A 16 -7.99 -17.94 5.20
C THR A 16 -8.18 -17.81 3.68
N ILE A 17 -8.28 -18.93 2.95
CA ILE A 17 -8.46 -18.96 1.48
C ILE A 17 -9.93 -19.20 1.08
N ILE A 18 -10.78 -19.73 1.96
CA ILE A 18 -12.20 -20.01 1.64
C ILE A 18 -13.08 -18.75 1.63
N ALA A 19 -12.64 -17.61 2.20
CA ALA A 19 -13.48 -16.41 2.32
C ALA A 19 -13.64 -15.57 1.02
N LYS A 20 -13.27 -16.10 -0.16
CA LYS A 20 -13.49 -15.40 -1.44
C LYS A 20 -13.99 -16.31 -2.57
N THR A 21 -14.25 -17.58 -2.31
CA THR A 21 -14.52 -18.57 -3.37
C THR A 21 -15.91 -18.45 -4.02
N TYR A 22 -16.83 -17.62 -3.51
CA TYR A 22 -18.18 -17.47 -4.08
C TYR A 22 -18.75 -16.03 -4.05
N GLY A 23 -17.86 -15.02 -4.00
CA GLY A 23 -18.26 -13.60 -3.93
C GLY A 23 -18.80 -13.15 -2.56
N GLN A 24 -18.67 -13.97 -1.53
CA GLN A 24 -19.11 -13.70 -0.15
C GLN A 24 -17.93 -13.42 0.78
N GLU A 25 -18.12 -12.51 1.74
CA GLU A 25 -17.15 -12.14 2.78
C GLU A 25 -17.71 -12.48 4.17
N LYS A 26 -17.01 -13.32 4.95
CA LYS A 26 -17.33 -13.51 6.38
C LYS A 26 -16.86 -12.29 7.18
N ARG A 27 -17.72 -11.75 8.04
CA ARG A 27 -17.42 -10.60 8.91
C ARG A 27 -17.82 -10.92 10.36
N VAL A 28 -17.10 -10.31 11.30
CA VAL A 28 -17.39 -10.39 12.74
C VAL A 28 -17.47 -8.97 13.27
N LEU A 29 -18.63 -8.58 13.81
CA LEU A 29 -18.83 -7.28 14.44
C LEU A 29 -18.76 -7.41 15.97
N PRO A 30 -17.99 -6.56 16.67
CA PRO A 30 -17.97 -6.54 18.12
C PRO A 30 -19.16 -5.73 18.64
N LEU A 31 -20.30 -6.39 18.90
CA LEU A 31 -21.48 -5.73 19.42
C LEU A 31 -21.59 -5.94 20.94
N GLU A 32 -21.45 -4.86 21.72
CA GLU A 32 -21.57 -4.91 23.20
C GLU A 32 -20.72 -6.04 23.82
N ASN A 33 -19.49 -6.23 23.33
CA ASN A 33 -18.54 -7.29 23.70
C ASN A 33 -18.92 -8.73 23.28
N THR A 34 -19.97 -8.90 22.48
CA THR A 34 -20.34 -10.18 21.87
C THR A 34 -19.96 -10.18 20.38
N PRO A 35 -19.13 -11.14 19.92
CA PRO A 35 -18.80 -11.24 18.49
C PRO A 35 -20.00 -11.75 17.70
N ILE A 36 -20.51 -10.92 16.80
CA ILE A 36 -21.61 -11.28 15.90
C ILE A 36 -21.04 -11.65 14.54
N GLU A 37 -21.16 -12.94 14.19
CA GLU A 37 -20.76 -13.41 12.87
C GLU A 37 -21.85 -13.12 11.82
N MET A 38 -21.43 -12.66 10.65
CA MET A 38 -22.29 -12.46 9.48
C MET A 38 -21.57 -12.81 8.19
N TYR A 39 -22.33 -13.16 7.15
CA TYR A 39 -21.83 -13.29 5.79
C TYR A 39 -22.39 -12.17 4.94
N VAL A 40 -21.54 -11.53 4.14
CA VAL A 40 -21.93 -10.42 3.29
C VAL A 40 -21.69 -10.76 1.83
N PHE A 41 -22.68 -10.49 1.00
CA PHE A 41 -22.59 -10.59 -0.46
C PHE A 41 -22.96 -9.24 -1.07
N SER A 42 -22.27 -8.85 -2.14
CA SER A 42 -22.67 -7.72 -2.97
C SER A 42 -22.79 -8.16 -4.42
N ASN A 43 -23.86 -7.74 -5.09
CA ASN A 43 -24.03 -7.90 -6.53
C ASN A 43 -23.54 -6.66 -7.31
N THR A 44 -22.87 -5.70 -6.66
CA THR A 44 -22.41 -4.45 -7.26
C THR A 44 -21.09 -4.64 -8.02
N PRO A 45 -20.97 -4.23 -9.28
CA PRO A 45 -19.72 -4.37 -10.04
C PRO A 45 -18.65 -3.35 -9.64
N GLN A 46 -19.02 -2.21 -9.04
CA GLN A 46 -18.15 -1.09 -8.65
C GLN A 46 -18.77 -0.32 -7.46
N PRO A 47 -18.00 0.53 -6.76
CA PRO A 47 -18.57 1.47 -5.79
C PRO A 47 -19.61 2.37 -6.48
N MET A 48 -20.86 2.25 -6.04
CA MET A 48 -21.98 3.04 -6.54
C MET A 48 -22.67 3.74 -5.38
N SER A 49 -23.16 4.95 -5.61
CA SER A 49 -24.10 5.58 -4.69
C SER A 49 -25.43 4.84 -4.71
N ASN A 50 -26.21 5.01 -3.65
CA ASN A 50 -27.63 4.64 -3.62
C ASN A 50 -27.93 3.13 -3.70
N ILE A 51 -27.00 2.29 -3.25
CA ILE A 51 -27.15 0.83 -3.19
C ILE A 51 -28.11 0.46 -2.04
N SER A 52 -29.06 -0.45 -2.23
CA SER A 52 -29.93 -0.93 -1.13
C SER A 52 -29.23 -1.97 -0.24
N ALA A 53 -29.72 -2.16 0.98
CA ALA A 53 -29.22 -3.20 1.88
C ALA A 53 -30.34 -4.16 2.27
N HIS A 54 -30.04 -5.45 2.27
CA HIS A 54 -30.95 -6.51 2.72
C HIS A 54 -30.33 -7.23 3.92
N PHE A 55 -30.99 -7.18 5.06
CA PHE A 55 -30.63 -7.94 6.25
C PHE A 55 -31.48 -9.19 6.32
N ILE A 56 -30.86 -10.35 6.18
CA ILE A 56 -31.52 -11.66 6.18
C ILE A 56 -31.22 -12.36 7.50
N ILE A 57 -32.23 -12.41 8.36
CA ILE A 57 -32.19 -13.19 9.59
C ILE A 57 -32.54 -14.63 9.24
N LEU A 58 -31.56 -15.51 9.44
CA LEU A 58 -31.70 -16.93 9.17
C LEU A 58 -32.34 -17.68 10.35
N PRO A 59 -33.05 -18.79 10.08
CA PRO A 59 -33.47 -19.73 11.11
C PRO A 59 -32.29 -20.26 11.94
N GLU A 60 -32.55 -20.66 13.19
CA GLU A 60 -31.51 -21.21 14.07
C GLU A 60 -30.87 -22.50 13.52
N ASP A 61 -31.67 -23.34 12.87
CA ASP A 61 -31.28 -24.65 12.31
C ASP A 61 -30.47 -24.53 11.01
N VAL A 62 -30.49 -23.36 10.35
CA VAL A 62 -29.75 -23.12 9.11
C VAL A 62 -28.37 -22.55 9.43
N SER A 63 -27.28 -23.18 8.95
CA SER A 63 -25.95 -22.58 9.10
C SER A 63 -25.83 -21.27 8.30
N LEU A 64 -25.07 -20.30 8.83
CA LEU A 64 -24.86 -19.00 8.16
C LEU A 64 -24.29 -19.16 6.74
N GLU A 65 -23.36 -20.09 6.58
CA GLU A 65 -22.74 -20.41 5.29
C GLU A 65 -23.78 -20.94 4.30
N ASN A 66 -24.58 -21.96 4.68
CA ASN A 66 -25.56 -22.57 3.79
C ASN A 66 -26.70 -21.60 3.45
N GLY A 67 -27.17 -20.82 4.43
CA GLY A 67 -28.23 -19.83 4.21
C GLY A 67 -27.82 -18.77 3.19
N SER A 68 -26.55 -18.35 3.23
CA SER A 68 -26.03 -17.37 2.26
C SER A 68 -25.87 -17.94 0.84
N GLN A 69 -25.60 -19.24 0.70
CA GLN A 69 -25.39 -19.90 -0.60
C GLN A 69 -26.71 -20.28 -1.29
N THR A 70 -27.73 -20.61 -0.50
CA THR A 70 -29.02 -21.13 -0.99
C THR A 70 -30.09 -20.05 -1.19
N ASP A 71 -29.78 -18.79 -0.87
CA ASP A 71 -30.79 -17.73 -0.96
C ASP A 71 -31.12 -17.36 -2.41
N LEU A 72 -32.38 -17.61 -2.80
CA LEU A 72 -32.91 -17.25 -4.11
C LEU A 72 -32.95 -15.74 -4.34
N ILE A 73 -33.00 -14.92 -3.27
CA ILE A 73 -32.98 -13.46 -3.37
C ILE A 73 -31.66 -12.97 -4.01
N LYS A 74 -30.56 -13.73 -3.84
CA LYS A 74 -29.26 -13.48 -4.47
C LYS A 74 -29.29 -13.62 -6.00
N ASN A 75 -30.20 -14.43 -6.53
CA ASN A 75 -30.29 -14.78 -7.95
C ASN A 75 -31.30 -13.92 -8.72
N GLU A 76 -31.84 -12.87 -8.10
CA GLU A 76 -32.70 -11.93 -8.81
C GLU A 76 -31.93 -11.25 -9.96
N LYS A 77 -32.47 -11.35 -11.18
CA LYS A 77 -31.91 -10.70 -12.39
C LYS A 77 -31.79 -9.19 -12.19
N ILE A 78 -30.61 -8.63 -12.42
CA ILE A 78 -30.33 -7.20 -12.35
C ILE A 78 -30.83 -6.55 -13.64
N GLU A 79 -31.76 -5.60 -13.53
CA GLU A 79 -32.30 -4.86 -14.68
C GLU A 79 -31.91 -3.38 -14.64
N PHE A 80 -31.81 -2.79 -13.44
CA PHE A 80 -31.49 -1.38 -13.24
C PHE A 80 -30.39 -1.21 -12.19
N ALA A 81 -29.71 -0.06 -12.21
CA ALA A 81 -28.70 0.28 -11.21
C ALA A 81 -29.26 0.32 -9.77
N THR A 82 -30.57 0.58 -9.61
CA THR A 82 -31.25 0.54 -8.30
C THR A 82 -31.46 -0.87 -7.76
N ASP A 83 -31.22 -1.91 -8.56
CA ASP A 83 -31.33 -3.31 -8.11
C ASP A 83 -30.03 -3.81 -7.46
N TYR A 84 -28.96 -3.01 -7.52
CA TYR A 84 -27.73 -3.30 -6.81
C TYR A 84 -27.92 -3.20 -5.31
N SER A 85 -27.44 -4.22 -4.60
CA SER A 85 -27.66 -4.36 -3.17
C SER A 85 -26.54 -5.10 -2.44
N PHE A 86 -26.39 -4.76 -1.17
CA PHE A 86 -25.70 -5.59 -0.19
C PHE A 86 -26.67 -6.56 0.47
N TYR A 87 -26.22 -7.78 0.73
CA TYR A 87 -26.98 -8.83 1.40
C TYR A 87 -26.19 -9.29 2.62
N TYR A 88 -26.75 -9.05 3.80
CA TYR A 88 -26.17 -9.38 5.10
C TYR A 88 -26.94 -10.57 5.68
N TYR A 89 -26.27 -11.71 5.80
CA TYR A 89 -26.82 -12.93 6.41
C TYR A 89 -26.32 -13.02 7.85
N LEU A 90 -27.26 -13.05 8.80
CA LEU A 90 -26.95 -13.06 10.22
C LEU A 90 -27.97 -13.89 11.01
N LYS A 91 -27.61 -14.19 12.25
CA LYS A 91 -28.52 -14.77 13.26
C LYS A 91 -28.69 -13.79 14.41
N ILE A 92 -29.85 -13.81 15.02
CA ILE A 92 -30.05 -13.10 16.29
C ILE A 92 -29.38 -13.94 17.39
N PRO A 93 -28.54 -13.33 18.24
CA PRO A 93 -27.98 -13.99 19.41
C PRO A 93 -29.05 -14.59 20.32
N GLN A 94 -28.82 -15.81 20.81
CA GLN A 94 -29.80 -16.54 21.63
C GLN A 94 -30.08 -15.88 22.99
N ASN A 95 -29.17 -15.01 23.45
CA ASN A 95 -29.32 -14.24 24.69
C ASN A 95 -30.25 -13.03 24.54
N ILE A 96 -30.69 -12.70 23.32
CA ILE A 96 -31.65 -11.64 23.05
C ILE A 96 -33.05 -12.26 23.06
N LEU A 97 -33.83 -11.96 24.09
CA LEU A 97 -35.10 -12.64 24.37
C LEU A 97 -36.31 -11.72 24.18
N HIS A 98 -36.11 -10.40 24.20
CA HIS A 98 -37.18 -9.42 24.19
C HIS A 98 -37.21 -8.56 22.90
N SER A 99 -38.42 -8.12 22.50
CA SER A 99 -38.63 -7.34 21.27
C SER A 99 -37.76 -6.09 21.21
N HIS A 100 -37.64 -5.35 22.30
CA HIS A 100 -36.85 -4.11 22.37
C HIS A 100 -35.33 -4.36 22.19
N GLU A 101 -34.82 -5.49 22.72
CA GLU A 101 -33.41 -5.87 22.56
C GLU A 101 -33.12 -6.26 21.10
N VAL A 102 -34.05 -6.97 20.46
CA VAL A 102 -33.97 -7.29 19.02
C VAL A 102 -33.92 -6.01 18.19
N ILE A 103 -34.77 -5.03 18.50
CA ILE A 103 -34.80 -3.75 17.77
C ILE A 103 -33.48 -3.00 17.93
N ARG A 104 -32.98 -2.89 19.16
CA ARG A 104 -31.68 -2.25 19.44
C ARG A 104 -30.53 -2.98 18.73
N PHE A 105 -30.56 -4.30 18.69
CA PHE A 105 -29.61 -5.11 17.94
C PHE A 105 -29.65 -4.79 16.44
N LEU A 106 -30.83 -4.78 15.84
CA LEU A 106 -31.02 -4.50 14.42
C LEU A 106 -30.61 -3.07 14.06
N GLU A 107 -30.99 -2.08 14.88
CA GLU A 107 -30.54 -0.69 14.76
C GLU A 107 -29.00 -0.60 14.73
N THR A 108 -28.36 -1.22 15.71
CA THR A 108 -26.91 -1.12 15.85
C THR A 108 -26.20 -1.80 14.68
N ILE A 109 -26.71 -2.94 14.22
CA ILE A 109 -26.16 -3.61 13.03
C ILE A 109 -26.30 -2.75 11.77
N VAL A 110 -27.45 -2.11 11.56
CA VAL A 110 -27.64 -1.22 10.40
C VAL A 110 -26.66 -0.05 10.46
N LYS A 111 -26.43 0.52 11.64
CA LYS A 111 -25.48 1.63 11.82
C LYS A 111 -24.03 1.21 11.54
N GLU A 112 -23.56 0.15 12.19
CA GLU A 112 -22.19 -0.36 12.05
C GLU A 112 -21.87 -0.80 10.62
N THR A 113 -22.85 -1.40 9.93
CA THR A 113 -22.67 -1.79 8.52
C THR A 113 -22.74 -0.59 7.58
N PHE A 114 -23.58 0.42 7.86
CA PHE A 114 -23.63 1.65 7.07
C PHE A 114 -22.31 2.42 7.12
N ASP A 115 -21.70 2.57 8.30
CA ASP A 115 -20.43 3.29 8.48
C ASP A 115 -19.28 2.64 7.69
N ARG A 116 -19.46 1.39 7.27
CA ARG A 116 -18.50 0.61 6.49
C ARG A 116 -18.83 0.53 5.00
N ASP A 117 -20.09 0.23 4.65
CA ASP A 117 -20.50 -0.09 3.27
C ASP A 117 -21.32 1.02 2.57
N PHE A 118 -21.71 2.09 3.28
CA PHE A 118 -22.34 3.31 2.74
C PHE A 118 -23.57 3.08 1.83
N PHE A 119 -24.38 2.06 2.13
CA PHE A 119 -25.64 1.83 1.44
C PHE A 119 -26.67 2.96 1.70
N ASN A 120 -27.70 3.06 0.87
CA ASN A 120 -28.80 3.99 1.09
C ASN A 120 -29.63 3.58 2.31
N ARG A 121 -29.50 4.34 3.40
CA ARG A 121 -30.29 4.16 4.63
C ARG A 121 -31.81 4.27 4.41
N ASN A 122 -32.25 4.94 3.36
CA ASN A 122 -33.66 4.99 2.99
C ASN A 122 -34.17 3.71 2.32
N LYS A 123 -33.29 2.78 1.94
CA LYS A 123 -33.59 1.55 1.17
C LYS A 123 -32.96 0.33 1.83
N VAL A 124 -33.27 0.16 3.11
CA VAL A 124 -32.83 -0.98 3.93
C VAL A 124 -34.02 -1.91 4.15
N HIS A 125 -33.85 -3.20 3.89
CA HIS A 125 -34.92 -4.18 3.93
C HIS A 125 -34.56 -5.31 4.89
N LEU A 126 -35.50 -5.71 5.74
CA LEU A 126 -35.34 -6.82 6.68
C LEU A 126 -36.07 -8.05 6.17
N TYR A 127 -35.43 -9.20 6.18
CA TYR A 127 -36.01 -10.51 5.87
C TYR A 127 -35.93 -11.40 7.09
N LEU A 128 -37.08 -11.82 7.59
CA LEU A 128 -37.22 -12.72 8.73
C LEU A 128 -37.61 -14.11 8.21
N LYS A 129 -36.61 -14.96 7.94
CA LYS A 129 -36.87 -16.30 7.43
C LYS A 129 -37.24 -17.24 8.57
N ASN A 130 -38.53 -17.58 8.65
CA ASN A 130 -39.11 -18.59 9.54
C ASN A 130 -38.58 -18.54 10.98
N THR A 131 -38.41 -17.33 11.52
CA THR A 131 -37.92 -17.10 12.87
C THR A 131 -39.08 -16.94 13.85
N ASN A 132 -38.99 -17.57 15.03
CA ASN A 132 -39.97 -17.40 16.13
C ASN A 132 -39.78 -16.07 16.90
N ILE A 133 -39.17 -15.05 16.28
CA ILE A 133 -38.94 -13.77 16.92
C ILE A 133 -40.29 -13.10 17.18
N LEU A 134 -40.57 -12.86 18.46
CA LEU A 134 -41.77 -12.17 18.91
C LEU A 134 -41.51 -10.67 18.90
N PHE A 135 -42.04 -9.97 17.89
CA PHE A 135 -42.19 -8.52 17.92
C PHE A 135 -43.59 -8.17 18.39
N ASN A 136 -43.72 -7.18 19.27
CA ASN A 136 -45.00 -6.54 19.48
C ASN A 136 -45.30 -5.63 18.28
N CYS A 137 -46.54 -5.62 17.80
CA CYS A 137 -46.93 -4.79 16.66
C CYS A 137 -46.69 -3.28 16.92
N SER A 138 -46.70 -2.84 18.18
CA SER A 138 -46.37 -1.48 18.60
C SER A 138 -44.91 -1.12 18.30
N ASP A 139 -44.00 -2.08 18.39
CA ASP A 139 -42.56 -1.83 18.31
C ASP A 139 -42.07 -1.79 16.85
N LEU A 140 -42.91 -2.24 15.91
CA LEU A 140 -42.58 -2.27 14.49
C LEU A 140 -42.50 -0.88 13.86
N ASP A 141 -43.20 0.11 14.41
CA ASP A 141 -43.10 1.50 13.93
C ASP A 141 -41.69 2.07 14.18
N SER A 142 -41.06 1.69 15.29
CA SER A 142 -39.65 2.01 15.56
C SER A 142 -38.72 1.35 14.53
N LEU A 143 -38.99 0.12 14.12
CA LEU A 143 -38.18 -0.53 13.06
C LEU A 143 -38.30 0.16 11.70
N ASN A 144 -39.42 0.79 11.38
CA ASN A 144 -39.59 1.53 10.12
C ASN A 144 -38.60 2.72 10.00
N THR A 145 -38.11 3.24 11.13
CA THR A 145 -37.04 4.26 11.08
C THR A 145 -35.76 3.73 10.44
N TYR A 146 -35.46 2.43 10.60
CA TYR A 146 -34.22 1.81 10.11
C TYR A 146 -34.43 0.91 8.90
N PHE A 147 -35.63 0.35 8.72
CA PHE A 147 -35.98 -0.58 7.66
C PHE A 147 -37.19 -0.07 6.88
N ALA A 148 -36.96 0.22 5.59
CA ALA A 148 -38.00 0.61 4.64
C ALA A 148 -39.08 -0.46 4.44
N SER A 149 -38.73 -1.74 4.67
CA SER A 149 -39.71 -2.83 4.61
C SER A 149 -39.26 -4.05 5.42
N ILE A 150 -40.22 -4.79 5.95
CA ILE A 150 -40.02 -6.05 6.67
C ILE A 150 -40.73 -7.17 5.92
N TRP A 151 -39.98 -8.19 5.53
CA TRP A 151 -40.43 -9.34 4.76
C TRP A 151 -40.48 -10.58 5.63
N VAL A 152 -41.67 -11.16 5.77
CA VAL A 152 -41.95 -12.30 6.65
C VAL A 152 -42.81 -13.33 5.90
N SER A 153 -42.80 -14.59 6.36
CA SER A 153 -43.81 -15.57 5.92
C SER A 153 -45.18 -15.19 6.48
N LYS A 154 -46.27 -15.51 5.78
CA LYS A 154 -47.65 -15.38 6.29
C LYS A 154 -47.90 -16.11 7.61
N THR A 155 -47.12 -17.15 7.90
CA THR A 155 -47.21 -17.90 9.15
C THR A 155 -46.56 -17.18 10.33
N ASN A 156 -45.79 -16.12 10.09
CA ASN A 156 -45.11 -15.37 11.15
C ASN A 156 -46.10 -14.38 11.81
N PRO A 157 -46.15 -14.30 13.15
CA PRO A 157 -47.03 -13.36 13.87
C PRO A 157 -46.91 -11.91 13.43
N VAL A 158 -45.72 -11.46 13.02
CA VAL A 158 -45.45 -10.11 12.52
C VAL A 158 -46.31 -9.76 11.30
N TYR A 159 -46.63 -10.75 10.46
CA TYR A 159 -47.46 -10.54 9.28
C TYR A 159 -48.87 -10.04 9.62
N ASN A 160 -49.38 -10.42 10.79
CA ASN A 160 -50.72 -10.04 11.26
C ASN A 160 -50.78 -8.64 11.88
N CYS A 161 -49.67 -7.92 11.95
CA CYS A 161 -49.66 -6.53 12.44
C CYS A 161 -50.22 -5.52 11.43
N HIS A 162 -50.54 -5.94 10.20
CA HIS A 162 -51.23 -5.15 9.16
C HIS A 162 -50.61 -3.76 8.88
N LYS A 163 -49.28 -3.64 8.96
CA LYS A 163 -48.55 -2.41 8.61
C LYS A 163 -48.16 -2.42 7.12
N ASP A 164 -48.21 -1.26 6.47
CA ASP A 164 -47.95 -1.13 5.01
C ASP A 164 -46.53 -1.55 4.59
N PHE A 165 -45.55 -1.33 5.48
CA PHE A 165 -44.15 -1.69 5.28
C PHE A 165 -43.87 -3.18 5.52
N ILE A 166 -44.85 -3.96 6.00
CA ILE A 166 -44.75 -5.41 6.15
C ILE A 166 -45.23 -6.08 4.86
N ALA A 167 -44.53 -7.12 4.43
CA ALA A 167 -44.85 -7.84 3.20
C ALA A 167 -44.57 -9.33 3.31
N ASP A 168 -45.29 -10.11 2.50
CA ASP A 168 -45.05 -11.54 2.36
C ASP A 168 -43.76 -11.79 1.57
N ILE A 169 -42.84 -12.57 2.14
CA ILE A 169 -41.59 -12.98 1.50
C ILE A 169 -41.82 -13.80 0.21
N ALA A 170 -43.00 -14.44 0.06
CA ALA A 170 -43.38 -15.18 -1.14
C ALA A 170 -44.13 -14.34 -2.19
N SER A 171 -44.28 -13.02 -1.98
CA SER A 171 -45.04 -12.15 -2.89
C SER A 171 -44.41 -12.06 -4.28
N THR A 172 -45.22 -12.22 -5.33
CA THR A 172 -44.77 -12.08 -6.73
C THR A 172 -44.37 -10.65 -7.10
N ASN A 173 -44.78 -9.64 -6.33
CA ASN A 173 -44.48 -8.21 -6.55
C ASN A 173 -43.34 -7.67 -5.68
N LEU A 174 -42.48 -8.56 -5.17
CA LEU A 174 -41.31 -8.24 -4.32
C LEU A 174 -40.53 -7.01 -4.81
N ARG A 175 -40.15 -6.98 -6.09
CA ARG A 175 -39.32 -5.91 -6.67
C ARG A 175 -39.98 -4.53 -6.63
N ALA A 176 -41.23 -4.45 -7.10
CA ALA A 176 -41.94 -3.18 -7.18
C ALA A 176 -42.14 -2.57 -5.78
N LYS A 177 -42.50 -3.40 -4.80
CA LYS A 177 -42.65 -2.95 -3.42
C LYS A 177 -41.30 -2.53 -2.81
N LYS A 178 -40.22 -3.29 -3.01
CA LYS A 178 -38.85 -2.90 -2.58
C LYS A 178 -38.45 -1.51 -3.10
N ARG A 179 -38.66 -1.26 -4.40
CA ARG A 179 -38.30 0.02 -5.04
C ARG A 179 -39.10 1.19 -4.49
N ASN A 180 -40.36 0.99 -4.11
CA ASN A 180 -41.23 2.06 -3.62
C ASN A 180 -41.15 2.27 -2.10
N SER A 181 -40.73 1.26 -1.34
CA SER A 181 -40.57 1.36 0.12
C SER A 181 -39.44 2.31 0.52
N THR A 182 -39.68 3.18 1.48
CA THR A 182 -38.66 4.01 2.15
C THR A 182 -38.83 3.95 3.65
N THR A 183 -37.75 4.20 4.40
CA THR A 183 -37.83 4.41 5.84
C THR A 183 -38.74 5.60 6.17
N SER A 184 -39.32 5.60 7.36
CA SER A 184 -40.18 6.70 7.83
C SER A 184 -39.42 8.01 8.01
N VAL A 185 -38.11 7.93 8.27
CA VAL A 185 -37.19 9.07 8.35
C VAL A 185 -36.39 9.17 7.05
N SER A 186 -36.21 10.39 6.55
CA SER A 186 -35.35 10.64 5.39
C SER A 186 -33.90 10.82 5.84
N TYR A 187 -33.02 9.98 5.29
CA TYR A 187 -31.58 10.05 5.47
C TYR A 187 -30.90 10.66 4.25
N GLU A 188 -29.82 11.41 4.47
CA GLU A 188 -28.98 11.89 3.38
C GLU A 188 -28.36 10.72 2.61
N THR A 189 -28.46 10.77 1.28
CA THR A 189 -27.89 9.76 0.38
C THR A 189 -26.40 10.00 0.18
N VAL A 190 -25.60 8.95 0.34
CA VAL A 190 -24.14 9.02 0.13
C VAL A 190 -23.83 9.18 -1.36
N THR A 191 -22.99 10.16 -1.68
CA THR A 191 -22.50 10.39 -3.05
C THR A 191 -21.45 9.34 -3.45
N THR A 192 -21.35 9.04 -4.75
CA THR A 192 -20.40 8.04 -5.27
C THR A 192 -18.95 8.38 -4.88
N ASN A 193 -18.59 9.67 -4.90
CA ASN A 193 -17.25 10.13 -4.54
C ASN A 193 -16.90 9.79 -3.08
N LYS A 194 -17.83 10.01 -2.16
CA LYS A 194 -17.61 9.72 -0.73
C LYS A 194 -17.51 8.22 -0.46
N ALA A 195 -18.31 7.41 -1.16
CA ALA A 195 -18.22 5.95 -1.09
C ALA A 195 -16.86 5.45 -1.62
N GLN A 196 -16.38 6.02 -2.72
CA GLN A 196 -15.07 5.67 -3.30
C GLN A 196 -13.91 6.06 -2.38
N GLU A 197 -13.92 7.27 -1.82
CA GLU A 197 -12.88 7.77 -0.92
C GLU A 197 -12.70 6.85 0.29
N VAL A 198 -13.79 6.41 0.92
CA VAL A 198 -13.71 5.53 2.09
C VAL A 198 -13.23 4.13 1.70
N GLN A 199 -13.62 3.61 0.54
CA GLN A 199 -13.09 2.34 0.04
C GLN A 199 -11.58 2.43 -0.18
N GLU A 200 -11.10 3.50 -0.83
CA GLU A 200 -9.68 3.72 -1.07
C GLU A 200 -8.89 3.85 0.24
N ASN A 201 -9.42 4.58 1.23
CA ASN A 201 -8.85 4.70 2.57
C ASN A 201 -8.78 3.35 3.28
N ASN A 202 -9.84 2.54 3.22
CA ASN A 202 -9.86 1.20 3.82
C ASN A 202 -8.92 0.23 3.12
N GLU A 203 -8.80 0.28 1.79
CA GLU A 203 -7.83 -0.50 1.04
C GLU A 203 -6.39 -0.10 1.38
N PHE A 204 -6.14 1.21 1.53
CA PHE A 204 -4.86 1.74 1.96
C PHE A 204 -4.50 1.25 3.37
N LEU A 205 -5.36 1.45 4.37
CA LEU A 205 -5.13 0.98 5.75
C LEU A 205 -4.89 -0.54 5.80
N ASN A 206 -5.70 -1.32 5.08
CA ASN A 206 -5.50 -2.77 4.97
C ASN A 206 -4.19 -3.15 4.27
N SER A 207 -3.69 -2.31 3.37
CA SER A 207 -2.40 -2.54 2.71
C SER A 207 -1.21 -2.26 3.63
N LEU A 208 -1.37 -1.34 4.59
CA LEU A 208 -0.39 -1.06 5.63
C LEU A 208 -0.27 -2.21 6.63
N SER A 209 -1.41 -2.82 7.01
CA SER A 209 -1.46 -3.88 8.02
C SER A 209 -1.14 -5.28 7.48
N LYS A 210 -1.33 -5.53 6.18
CA LYS A 210 -1.04 -6.84 5.57
C LYS A 210 0.46 -7.08 5.46
N LEU A 211 0.95 -8.01 6.28
CA LEU A 211 2.32 -8.49 6.26
C LEU A 211 2.73 -8.90 4.83
N SER A 212 3.83 -8.34 4.36
CA SER A 212 4.53 -8.82 3.17
C SER A 212 5.80 -9.54 3.60
N ARG A 213 6.25 -10.48 2.78
CA ARG A 213 7.51 -11.23 2.99
C ARG A 213 8.30 -11.25 1.69
N LYS A 214 8.37 -10.09 1.03
CA LYS A 214 9.02 -9.96 -0.26
C LYS A 214 10.43 -9.42 -0.07
N VAL A 215 11.38 -10.08 -0.71
CA VAL A 215 12.76 -9.61 -0.77
C VAL A 215 13.01 -9.03 -2.15
N GLN A 216 13.51 -7.81 -2.21
CA GLN A 216 13.83 -7.10 -3.44
C GLN A 216 15.33 -6.89 -3.54
N PHE A 217 15.91 -7.24 -4.67
CA PHE A 217 17.29 -6.90 -4.99
C PHE A 217 17.31 -6.13 -6.30
N SER A 218 18.12 -5.09 -6.41
CA SER A 218 18.35 -4.44 -7.70
C SER A 218 19.79 -4.02 -7.86
N PHE A 219 20.25 -4.08 -9.10
CA PHE A 219 21.54 -3.61 -9.53
C PHE A 219 21.36 -2.62 -10.68
N ALA A 220 21.99 -1.46 -10.58
CA ALA A 220 21.86 -0.39 -11.55
C ALA A 220 23.19 0.30 -11.81
N ILE A 221 23.33 0.81 -13.02
CA ILE A 221 24.39 1.74 -13.40
C ILE A 221 23.74 3.11 -13.62
N GLY A 222 24.41 4.16 -13.17
CA GLY A 222 23.87 5.50 -13.22
C GLY A 222 24.88 6.57 -13.58
N TYR A 223 24.33 7.71 -13.95
CA TYR A 223 25.05 8.96 -14.13
C TYR A 223 24.86 9.81 -12.87
N ASN A 224 25.96 10.10 -12.21
CA ASN A 224 26.07 10.94 -11.02
C ASN A 224 26.55 12.33 -11.39
N THR A 225 26.05 13.34 -10.68
CA THR A 225 26.50 14.72 -10.81
C THR A 225 26.59 15.35 -9.44
N ILE A 226 27.77 15.88 -9.12
CA ILE A 226 28.00 16.64 -7.89
C ILE A 226 27.62 18.10 -8.14
N ASN A 227 26.85 18.68 -7.24
CA ASN A 227 26.42 20.08 -7.34
C ASN A 227 27.66 21.00 -7.33
N LYS A 228 27.68 22.02 -8.20
CA LYS A 228 28.77 23.02 -8.30
C LYS A 228 29.12 23.66 -6.97
N ASN A 229 28.13 23.87 -6.10
CA ASN A 229 28.36 24.42 -4.76
C ASN A 229 29.20 23.52 -3.86
N TYR A 230 29.39 22.25 -4.22
CA TYR A 230 30.18 21.25 -3.49
C TYR A 230 31.45 20.84 -4.24
N GLN A 231 31.71 21.45 -5.39
CA GLN A 231 32.99 21.37 -6.08
C GLN A 231 33.96 22.38 -5.45
N THR A 232 35.24 22.06 -5.48
CA THR A 232 36.34 22.95 -5.09
C THR A 232 37.28 23.13 -6.26
N GLU A 233 38.33 23.92 -6.05
CA GLU A 233 39.45 23.93 -6.98
C GLU A 233 40.08 22.55 -7.10
N PHE A 234 40.79 22.33 -8.20
CA PHE A 234 41.46 21.09 -8.51
C PHE A 234 42.40 20.66 -7.38
N ASP A 235 42.26 19.43 -6.89
CA ASP A 235 43.10 18.88 -5.83
C ASP A 235 44.49 18.53 -6.37
N GLN A 236 45.39 19.51 -6.25
CA GLN A 236 46.78 19.41 -6.73
C GLN A 236 47.59 18.36 -5.98
N GLU A 237 47.19 17.98 -4.76
CA GLU A 237 47.94 17.00 -3.95
C GLU A 237 47.65 15.57 -4.39
N THR A 238 46.40 15.28 -4.77
CA THR A 238 46.00 13.91 -5.19
C THR A 238 45.87 13.75 -6.70
N LEU A 239 45.81 14.86 -7.44
CA LEU A 239 45.56 14.91 -8.89
C LEU A 239 44.24 14.22 -9.29
N ILE A 240 43.22 14.34 -8.43
CA ILE A 240 41.91 13.69 -8.61
C ILE A 240 40.82 14.75 -8.66
N ASP A 241 39.89 14.54 -9.59
CA ASP A 241 38.63 15.27 -9.64
C ASP A 241 37.45 14.30 -9.61
N PHE A 242 36.81 14.18 -8.44
CA PHE A 242 35.59 13.40 -8.26
C PHE A 242 34.40 13.99 -9.00
N SER A 243 34.44 15.28 -9.37
CA SER A 243 33.35 15.92 -10.12
C SER A 243 33.28 15.45 -11.58
N GLU A 244 34.39 14.92 -12.12
CA GLU A 244 34.43 14.30 -13.44
C GLU A 244 33.97 12.83 -13.43
N LEU A 245 33.86 12.22 -12.26
CA LEU A 245 33.44 10.82 -12.11
C LEU A 245 31.93 10.71 -12.10
N ASN A 246 31.40 10.44 -13.28
CA ASN A 246 29.97 10.39 -13.49
C ASN A 246 29.37 8.99 -13.40
N THR A 247 30.15 7.92 -13.58
CA THR A 247 29.59 6.56 -13.56
C THR A 247 29.53 6.02 -12.14
N ILE A 248 28.33 5.65 -11.68
CA ILE A 248 28.10 5.05 -10.38
C ILE A 248 27.37 3.72 -10.51
N TRP A 249 27.75 2.76 -9.69
CA TRP A 249 27.07 1.49 -9.54
C TRP A 249 26.25 1.48 -8.26
N THR A 250 25.02 1.02 -8.34
CA THR A 250 24.09 0.95 -7.21
C THR A 250 23.60 -0.48 -7.02
N ILE A 251 23.77 -1.00 -5.81
CA ILE A 251 23.17 -2.25 -5.34
C ILE A 251 22.17 -1.90 -4.24
N ASN A 252 20.95 -2.39 -4.39
CA ASN A 252 19.90 -2.27 -3.39
C ASN A 252 19.42 -3.65 -2.97
N ALA A 253 19.23 -3.83 -1.67
CA ALA A 253 18.58 -4.99 -1.08
C ALA A 253 17.48 -4.51 -0.13
N GLY A 254 16.25 -4.98 -0.29
CA GLY A 254 15.12 -4.51 0.51
C GLY A 254 14.23 -5.65 0.99
N TYR A 255 13.65 -5.46 2.17
CA TYR A 255 12.67 -6.39 2.74
C TYR A 255 11.37 -5.65 2.99
N MET A 256 10.31 -6.05 2.29
CA MET A 256 8.97 -5.49 2.47
C MET A 256 8.29 -6.20 3.65
N PHE A 257 8.08 -5.48 4.75
CA PHE A 257 7.30 -5.99 5.88
C PHE A 257 5.79 -5.73 5.73
N SER A 258 5.36 -4.79 4.87
CA SER A 258 3.96 -4.65 4.44
C SER A 258 3.85 -4.51 2.92
N LYS A 259 2.64 -4.35 2.37
CA LYS A 259 2.48 -4.11 0.92
C LYS A 259 3.03 -2.76 0.48
N LYS A 260 3.22 -1.83 1.41
CA LYS A 260 3.58 -0.43 1.15
C LYS A 260 4.91 -0.04 1.78
N TRP A 261 5.33 -0.70 2.85
CA TRP A 261 6.53 -0.34 3.60
C TRP A 261 7.55 -1.48 3.61
N GLY A 262 8.82 -1.11 3.50
CA GLY A 262 9.95 -2.01 3.61
C GLY A 262 11.18 -1.33 4.18
N SER A 263 12.16 -2.13 4.56
CA SER A 263 13.51 -1.67 4.80
C SER A 263 14.33 -1.77 3.51
N LEU A 264 15.37 -0.96 3.44
CA LEU A 264 16.33 -0.91 2.34
C LEU A 264 17.75 -0.91 2.90
N PHE A 265 18.62 -1.64 2.25
CA PHE A 265 20.07 -1.50 2.29
C PHE A 265 20.51 -1.02 0.91
N ASN A 266 21.34 0.01 0.89
CA ASN A 266 21.87 0.62 -0.32
C ASN A 266 23.40 0.62 -0.25
N LEU A 267 24.03 0.20 -1.35
CA LEU A 267 25.46 0.27 -1.59
C LEU A 267 25.68 0.96 -2.94
N ASN A 268 26.33 2.11 -2.93
CA ASN A 268 26.80 2.75 -4.14
C ASN A 268 28.33 2.75 -4.17
N PHE A 269 28.91 2.52 -5.33
CA PHE A 269 30.34 2.68 -5.52
C PHE A 269 30.64 3.36 -6.85
N LEU A 270 31.63 4.23 -6.80
CA LEU A 270 32.18 4.97 -7.91
C LEU A 270 33.69 4.76 -7.84
N ASN A 271 34.32 4.46 -8.98
CA ASN A 271 35.73 4.14 -9.04
C ASN A 271 36.34 4.66 -10.34
N LYS A 272 37.52 5.26 -10.24
CA LYS A 272 38.45 5.56 -11.32
C LYS A 272 39.70 4.71 -11.10
N LYS A 273 39.96 3.78 -12.02
CA LYS A 273 41.20 3.02 -12.03
C LYS A 273 42.31 3.87 -12.65
N GLU A 274 43.55 3.71 -12.16
CA GLU A 274 44.76 4.29 -12.77
C GLU A 274 44.74 4.06 -14.28
N SER A 275 44.71 5.15 -15.04
CA SER A 275 45.06 5.16 -16.45
C SER A 275 46.45 5.76 -16.55
N SER A 276 47.36 5.05 -17.18
CA SER A 276 48.72 5.52 -17.48
C SER A 276 48.75 6.75 -18.41
N ASP A 277 47.61 7.15 -18.98
CA ASP A 277 47.56 8.01 -20.18
C ASP A 277 46.71 9.28 -20.01
N GLN A 278 46.27 9.65 -18.80
CA GLN A 278 45.57 10.92 -18.58
C GLN A 278 46.55 12.02 -18.16
N GLU A 279 47.15 12.69 -19.15
CA GLU A 279 47.91 13.92 -18.94
C GLU A 279 46.94 15.07 -18.65
N TYR A 280 46.84 15.50 -17.38
CA TYR A 280 46.04 16.67 -17.00
C TYR A 280 46.90 17.93 -17.11
N LYS A 281 46.45 18.95 -17.84
CA LYS A 281 47.12 20.25 -17.94
C LYS A 281 46.17 21.36 -17.52
N THR A 282 46.46 22.00 -16.38
CA THR A 282 45.79 23.25 -15.97
C THR A 282 46.79 24.39 -15.92
N THR A 283 46.33 25.60 -16.25
CA THR A 283 47.13 26.83 -16.22
C THR A 283 46.51 27.80 -15.24
N TYR A 284 47.23 28.11 -14.16
CA TYR A 284 46.84 29.14 -13.20
C TYR A 284 48.04 30.06 -12.94
N ASN A 285 47.89 31.37 -13.18
CA ASN A 285 48.94 32.37 -12.94
C ASN A 285 50.34 31.98 -13.47
N ASN A 286 50.46 31.55 -14.74
CA ASN A 286 51.71 31.09 -15.38
C ASN A 286 52.37 29.85 -14.76
N ILE A 287 51.60 29.01 -14.05
CA ILE A 287 52.02 27.70 -13.54
C ILE A 287 51.32 26.61 -14.35
N ILE A 288 52.09 25.70 -14.93
CA ILE A 288 51.59 24.48 -15.59
C ILE A 288 51.83 23.30 -14.66
N ILE A 289 50.77 22.55 -14.36
CA ILE A 289 50.84 21.29 -13.61
C ILE A 289 50.51 20.16 -14.60
N SER A 290 51.36 19.15 -14.68
CA SER A 290 51.19 17.96 -15.55
C SER A 290 51.56 16.67 -14.81
N GLY A 291 50.76 15.61 -14.89
CA GLY A 291 51.05 14.36 -14.19
C GLY A 291 50.40 13.11 -14.79
N ASN A 292 50.83 11.94 -14.30
CA ASN A 292 50.38 10.61 -14.71
C ASN A 292 49.70 9.88 -13.55
N GLY A 293 48.49 9.36 -13.83
CA GLY A 293 47.76 8.29 -13.13
C GLY A 293 47.48 8.49 -11.62
N SER A 294 46.21 8.70 -11.27
CA SER A 294 45.68 8.74 -9.89
C SER A 294 44.50 7.77 -9.75
N GLY A 295 44.35 7.15 -8.57
CA GLY A 295 43.29 6.19 -8.28
C GLY A 295 42.25 6.76 -7.33
N ALA A 296 40.97 6.73 -7.69
CA ALA A 296 39.91 7.38 -6.90
C ALA A 296 38.74 6.45 -6.66
N GLY A 297 38.26 6.35 -5.43
CA GLY A 297 37.12 5.52 -5.07
C GLY A 297 36.20 6.21 -4.09
N MET A 298 34.89 6.12 -4.33
CA MET A 298 33.87 6.50 -3.36
C MET A 298 32.94 5.33 -3.12
N VAL A 299 32.69 5.03 -1.85
CA VAL A 299 31.76 3.97 -1.44
C VAL A 299 30.77 4.56 -0.45
N LYS A 300 29.49 4.38 -0.75
CA LYS A 300 28.36 4.72 0.12
C LYS A 300 27.68 3.43 0.54
N PHE A 301 27.50 3.20 1.84
CA PHE A 301 26.62 2.15 2.33
C PHE A 301 25.65 2.72 3.34
N GLY A 302 24.38 2.33 3.28
CA GLY A 302 23.35 2.89 4.13
C GLY A 302 22.15 1.98 4.31
N LEU A 303 21.37 2.32 5.33
CA LEU A 303 20.10 1.68 5.65
C LEU A 303 18.99 2.71 5.52
N GLY A 304 17.80 2.26 5.11
CA GLY A 304 16.71 3.13 4.78
C GLY A 304 15.35 2.51 4.90
N LEU A 305 14.34 3.36 4.69
CA LEU A 305 12.93 2.99 4.60
C LEU A 305 12.46 3.16 3.16
N ARG A 306 11.67 2.20 2.71
CA ARG A 306 11.03 2.18 1.40
C ARG A 306 9.53 2.32 1.57
N PHE A 307 8.93 3.22 0.79
CA PHE A 307 7.49 3.40 0.67
C PHE A 307 7.04 3.20 -0.78
N ILE A 308 5.93 2.49 -1.01
CA ILE A 308 5.35 2.24 -2.34
C ILE A 308 4.05 3.06 -2.49
N PRO A 309 4.10 4.35 -2.82
CA PRO A 309 2.90 5.17 -2.98
C PRO A 309 1.95 4.56 -4.01
N TYR A 310 2.49 4.04 -5.12
CA TYR A 310 1.70 3.56 -6.25
C TYR A 310 2.15 2.18 -6.76
N SER A 311 1.18 1.32 -7.03
CA SER A 311 1.41 0.00 -7.63
C SER A 311 0.18 -0.43 -8.42
N HIS A 312 0.33 -0.59 -9.73
CA HIS A 312 -0.74 -1.03 -10.62
C HIS A 312 -0.20 -2.02 -11.64
N LYS A 313 -0.75 -3.24 -11.65
CA LYS A 313 -0.35 -4.35 -12.55
C LYS A 313 1.18 -4.57 -12.52
N ARG A 314 1.86 -4.17 -13.61
CA ARG A 314 3.30 -4.32 -13.80
C ARG A 314 4.12 -3.12 -13.32
N TRP A 315 3.50 -1.98 -13.06
CA TRP A 315 4.19 -0.76 -12.67
C TRP A 315 4.10 -0.51 -11.16
N SER A 316 5.19 -0.03 -10.57
CA SER A 316 5.18 0.53 -9.21
C SER A 316 6.19 1.65 -9.05
N ILE A 317 5.80 2.67 -8.29
CA ILE A 317 6.67 3.78 -7.88
C ILE A 317 7.07 3.54 -6.43
N THR A 318 8.36 3.71 -6.12
CA THR A 318 8.89 3.63 -4.76
C THR A 318 9.58 4.93 -4.39
N THR A 319 9.46 5.31 -3.12
CA THR A 319 10.19 6.42 -2.51
C THR A 319 11.02 5.85 -1.37
N ASP A 320 12.32 6.09 -1.39
CA ASP A 320 13.25 5.58 -0.40
C ASP A 320 13.94 6.75 0.31
N LEU A 321 14.07 6.65 1.63
CA LEU A 321 14.88 7.54 2.46
C LEU A 321 15.99 6.71 3.09
N THR A 322 17.24 7.03 2.81
CA THR A 322 18.41 6.26 3.28
C THR A 322 19.37 7.17 4.02
N TYR A 323 19.94 6.65 5.11
CA TYR A 323 21.01 7.29 5.87
C TYR A 323 22.17 6.32 6.00
N GLY A 324 23.40 6.82 5.91
CA GLY A 324 24.56 5.94 5.95
C GLY A 324 25.89 6.66 5.97
N LEU A 325 26.95 5.89 5.71
CA LEU A 325 28.32 6.34 5.68
C LEU A 325 28.83 6.38 4.24
N LEU A 326 29.57 7.44 3.94
CA LEU A 326 30.25 7.67 2.69
C LEU A 326 31.75 7.76 3.00
N THR A 327 32.54 6.93 2.32
CA THR A 327 34.00 6.98 2.37
C THR A 327 34.51 7.34 0.97
N ALA A 328 35.36 8.36 0.89
CA ALA A 328 36.10 8.71 -0.31
C ALA A 328 37.58 8.46 -0.07
N LYS A 329 38.25 7.89 -1.06
CA LYS A 329 39.70 7.68 -1.10
C LYS A 329 40.23 8.23 -2.41
N ALA A 330 41.26 9.07 -2.31
CA ALA A 330 41.95 9.68 -3.42
C ALA A 330 43.45 9.35 -3.29
N GLY A 331 43.95 8.48 -4.17
CA GLY A 331 45.35 8.08 -4.22
C GLY A 331 46.15 8.95 -5.18
N GLY A 332 47.23 9.52 -4.68
CA GLY A 332 48.08 10.48 -5.40
C GLY A 332 48.76 9.88 -6.62
N GLY A 333 48.60 10.57 -7.76
CA GLY A 333 49.43 10.36 -8.94
C GLY A 333 50.78 11.05 -8.84
N SER A 334 51.66 10.82 -9.81
CA SER A 334 52.93 11.57 -9.94
C SER A 334 52.72 12.76 -10.86
N GLY A 335 53.16 13.96 -10.47
CA GLY A 335 53.06 15.15 -11.32
C GLY A 335 54.21 16.13 -11.14
N ASN A 336 54.43 16.93 -12.17
CA ASN A 336 55.46 17.96 -12.26
C ASN A 336 54.77 19.33 -12.32
N ILE A 337 55.29 20.28 -11.54
CA ILE A 337 54.88 21.69 -11.60
C ILE A 337 55.96 22.48 -12.33
N THR A 338 55.58 23.21 -13.38
CA THR A 338 56.45 24.15 -14.11
C THR A 338 55.98 25.58 -13.89
N ILE A 339 56.83 26.43 -13.32
CA ILE A 339 56.56 27.86 -13.10
C ILE A 339 57.34 28.70 -14.13
N TYR A 340 56.68 29.50 -14.95
CA TYR A 340 57.31 30.28 -16.04
C TYR A 340 58.10 31.52 -15.59
N SER A 341 58.50 31.59 -14.32
CA SER A 341 59.40 32.62 -13.80
C SER A 341 60.59 31.97 -13.06
N GLY A 342 61.59 31.49 -13.82
CA GLY A 342 62.88 31.11 -13.24
C GLY A 342 63.20 29.61 -13.11
N GLY A 343 62.54 28.72 -13.85
CA GLY A 343 63.09 27.37 -14.13
C GLY A 343 63.09 26.35 -12.98
N THR A 344 62.31 26.56 -11.92
CA THR A 344 62.19 25.59 -10.83
C THR A 344 61.25 24.45 -11.24
N TYR A 345 61.76 23.22 -11.22
CA TYR A 345 60.97 22.00 -11.33
C TYR A 345 60.78 21.42 -9.92
N SER A 346 59.54 21.15 -9.54
CA SER A 346 59.23 20.39 -8.31
C SER A 346 58.39 19.17 -8.66
N ASP A 347 58.88 18.00 -8.26
CA ASP A 347 58.14 16.73 -8.34
C ASP A 347 57.19 16.64 -7.15
N ILE A 348 55.93 16.25 -7.41
CA ILE A 348 54.93 15.98 -6.37
C ILE A 348 55.02 14.48 -6.00
N GLU A 349 55.35 14.17 -4.74
CA GLU A 349 55.27 12.80 -4.21
C GLU A 349 53.81 12.32 -4.06
N ARG A 350 53.60 11.00 -4.12
CA ARG A 350 52.26 10.39 -4.03
C ARG A 350 51.64 10.61 -2.65
N VAL A 351 50.58 11.41 -2.58
CA VAL A 351 49.78 11.62 -1.36
C VAL A 351 48.45 10.86 -1.46
N GLU A 352 48.17 9.93 -0.54
CA GLU A 352 46.83 9.33 -0.38
C GLU A 352 46.03 10.13 0.64
N LYS A 353 44.79 10.48 0.29
CA LYS A 353 43.80 11.07 1.19
C LYS A 353 42.60 10.16 1.35
N GLU A 354 42.04 10.12 2.55
CA GLU A 354 40.79 9.44 2.87
C GLU A 354 39.91 10.37 3.69
N GLU A 355 38.65 10.51 3.27
CA GLU A 355 37.64 11.30 3.97
C GLU A 355 36.38 10.49 4.18
N LYS A 356 35.71 10.73 5.31
CA LYS A 356 34.50 10.03 5.71
C LYS A 356 33.43 11.03 6.11
N THR A 357 32.20 10.76 5.73
CA THR A 357 31.06 11.56 6.17
C THR A 357 29.79 10.73 6.21
N ASN A 358 28.79 11.25 6.92
CA ASN A 358 27.44 10.72 6.83
C ASN A 358 26.76 11.28 5.57
N TYR A 359 25.82 10.50 5.03
CA TYR A 359 24.98 10.96 3.94
C TYR A 359 23.51 10.67 4.20
N THR A 360 22.65 11.45 3.56
CA THR A 360 21.21 11.17 3.44
C THR A 360 20.83 11.19 1.97
N ASP A 361 20.09 10.18 1.53
CA ASP A 361 19.59 10.04 0.18
C ASP A 361 18.06 10.02 0.16
N LEU A 362 17.48 10.82 -0.73
CA LEU A 362 16.08 10.75 -1.11
C LEU A 362 16.00 10.19 -2.52
N THR A 363 15.42 9.01 -2.67
CA THR A 363 15.32 8.33 -3.96
C THR A 363 13.87 8.12 -4.38
N VAL A 364 13.55 8.44 -5.63
CA VAL A 364 12.30 8.04 -6.28
C VAL A 364 12.65 7.05 -7.38
N SER A 365 12.05 5.86 -7.35
CA SER A 365 12.29 4.84 -8.35
C SER A 365 11.00 4.39 -9.03
N THR A 366 11.10 4.01 -10.30
CA THR A 366 10.03 3.33 -11.02
C THR A 366 10.46 1.91 -11.35
N ASN A 367 9.52 0.97 -11.21
CA ASN A 367 9.76 -0.45 -11.40
C ASN A 367 8.73 -0.98 -12.40
N TYR A 368 9.21 -1.59 -13.48
CA TYR A 368 8.36 -2.26 -14.47
C TYR A 368 8.62 -3.76 -14.48
N LYS A 369 7.65 -4.53 -13.98
CA LYS A 369 7.72 -5.99 -13.89
C LYS A 369 7.66 -6.62 -15.28
N LEU A 370 8.72 -7.33 -15.64
CA LEU A 370 8.77 -8.18 -16.83
C LEU A 370 8.10 -9.53 -16.57
N GLY A 371 8.09 -9.98 -15.32
CA GLY A 371 7.45 -11.23 -14.89
C GLY A 371 7.16 -11.25 -13.39
N LYS A 372 7.11 -12.46 -12.80
CA LYS A 372 6.91 -12.62 -11.35
C LYS A 372 8.13 -12.22 -10.53
N VAL A 373 9.33 -12.45 -11.07
CA VAL A 373 10.60 -12.26 -10.39
C VAL A 373 11.32 -11.01 -10.87
N VAL A 374 11.45 -10.83 -12.20
CA VAL A 374 12.30 -9.78 -12.77
C VAL A 374 11.52 -8.49 -13.04
N PHE A 375 12.14 -7.34 -12.76
CA PHE A 375 11.65 -6.01 -13.11
C PHE A 375 12.78 -5.12 -13.65
N LEU A 376 12.43 -4.21 -14.57
CA LEU A 376 13.27 -3.08 -14.94
C LEU A 376 13.22 -2.03 -13.83
N TYR A 377 14.36 -1.51 -13.45
CA TYR A 377 14.53 -0.53 -12.39
C TYR A 377 15.06 0.77 -12.98
N SER A 378 14.42 1.89 -12.66
CA SER A 378 14.98 3.23 -12.88
C SER A 378 14.84 4.06 -11.62
N SER A 379 15.80 4.94 -11.36
CA SER A 379 15.76 5.81 -10.19
C SER A 379 16.35 7.17 -10.42
N PHE A 380 15.82 8.12 -9.68
CA PHE A 380 16.40 9.44 -9.43
C PHE A 380 16.68 9.53 -7.94
N ASN A 381 17.95 9.76 -7.58
CA ASN A 381 18.41 9.93 -6.22
C ASN A 381 18.97 11.33 -6.05
N TYR A 382 18.61 12.01 -4.97
CA TYR A 382 19.29 13.21 -4.52
C TYR A 382 20.02 12.92 -3.21
N SER A 383 21.34 13.14 -3.21
CA SER A 383 22.21 12.88 -2.07
C SER A 383 22.59 14.18 -1.37
N PHE A 384 22.62 14.15 -0.05
CA PHE A 384 23.18 15.17 0.82
C PHE A 384 24.35 14.58 1.59
N SER A 385 25.54 15.12 1.37
CA SER A 385 26.75 14.80 2.14
C SER A 385 27.78 15.93 2.04
N LYS A 386 28.53 16.14 3.13
CA LYS A 386 29.59 17.14 3.21
C LYS A 386 30.76 16.56 3.99
N PHE A 387 31.95 16.62 3.42
CA PHE A 387 33.17 16.25 4.11
C PHE A 387 33.64 17.38 5.04
N ASP A 388 34.40 17.01 6.06
CA ASP A 388 35.06 18.01 6.92
C ASP A 388 36.15 18.73 6.15
N ASN A 389 36.94 17.99 5.36
CA ASN A 389 37.94 18.54 4.43
C ASN A 389 37.60 18.21 2.98
N ALA A 390 38.05 19.05 2.05
CA ALA A 390 37.94 18.74 0.63
C ALA A 390 38.87 17.58 0.24
N ILE A 391 38.40 16.74 -0.67
CA ILE A 391 39.16 15.60 -1.22
C ILE A 391 38.85 15.49 -2.70
N GLY A 392 39.87 15.35 -3.55
CA GLY A 392 39.68 15.10 -4.98
C GLY A 392 38.74 16.12 -5.64
N SER A 393 38.99 17.41 -5.41
CA SER A 393 38.25 18.54 -5.99
C SER A 393 36.77 18.67 -5.54
N VAL A 394 36.38 18.01 -4.44
CA VAL A 394 35.02 18.13 -3.89
C VAL A 394 35.02 18.27 -2.36
N LYS A 395 34.04 18.99 -1.81
CA LYS A 395 33.79 19.10 -0.35
C LYS A 395 32.60 18.28 0.12
N GLY A 396 32.07 17.42 -0.74
CA GLY A 396 30.94 16.53 -0.46
C GLY A 396 30.40 15.91 -1.73
N PHE A 397 29.57 14.88 -1.57
CA PHE A 397 28.91 14.19 -2.69
C PHE A 397 27.45 14.63 -2.84
N THR A 398 27.15 15.87 -2.46
CA THR A 398 25.80 16.43 -2.59
C THR A 398 25.48 16.68 -4.06
N GLY A 399 24.40 16.09 -4.56
CA GLY A 399 24.12 16.05 -5.98
C GLY A 399 22.99 15.10 -6.33
N TYR A 400 22.82 14.82 -7.62
CA TYR A 400 21.82 13.88 -8.11
C TYR A 400 22.45 12.70 -8.85
N THR A 401 21.75 11.58 -8.86
CA THR A 401 22.09 10.39 -9.63
C THR A 401 20.85 9.90 -10.36
N ILE A 402 21.01 9.59 -11.65
CA ILE A 402 19.99 8.90 -12.44
C ILE A 402 20.52 7.51 -12.78
N SER A 403 19.80 6.45 -12.38
CA SER A 403 20.24 5.07 -12.58
C SER A 403 19.22 4.25 -13.36
N LEU A 404 19.72 3.30 -14.15
CA LEU A 404 18.95 2.29 -14.86
C LEU A 404 19.53 0.90 -14.58
N GLY A 405 18.66 -0.08 -14.44
CA GLY A 405 19.09 -1.41 -14.05
C GLY A 405 18.00 -2.47 -14.05
N LEU A 406 18.34 -3.57 -13.41
CA LEU A 406 17.47 -4.73 -13.24
C LEU A 406 17.27 -4.99 -11.76
N GLY A 407 16.08 -5.50 -11.44
CA GLY A 407 15.80 -6.01 -10.11
C GLY A 407 15.03 -7.32 -10.12
N PHE A 408 15.07 -7.95 -8.96
CA PHE A 408 14.54 -9.27 -8.67
C PHE A 408 13.68 -9.19 -7.42
N ASN A 409 12.53 -9.83 -7.44
CA ASN A 409 11.57 -9.87 -6.36
C ASN A 409 11.28 -11.34 -6.03
N PHE A 410 11.57 -11.74 -4.79
CA PHE A 410 11.41 -13.10 -4.27
C PHE A 410 10.26 -13.19 -3.28
#